data_AF-A0A1Z5T8L8-F1
#
_entry.id   AF-A0A1Z5T8L8-F1
#
_cell.length_a   1.000
_cell.length_b   1.000
_cell.length_c   1.000
_cell.angle_alpha   90.00
_cell.angle_beta   90.00
_cell.angle_gamma   90.00
#
_symmetry.space_group_name_H-M   'P 1'
#
loop_
_entity.id
_entity.type
_entity.pdbx_description
1 polymer ?
#
loop_
_entity_poly.entity_id
_entity_poly.type
_entity_poly.pdbx_seq_one_letter_code
_entity_poly.pdbx_strand_id
1 'polypeptide(L)'
;MAGLASADDFDEVLSQDVAATAVPGQQSTQQFPPSARPNAFTELMSKKPTKPKPSPDRTDHQTAKTVFAGRDGLAAYTVDPASFPASRVVYYNDKFVVINDLFPKASVHLLLLPRDTRKNILRPQNAFDDVTFLEECGQEEKRVRAIVAKELSRRFGKYSASERPRREAEESDLPIPEDQLPPSRDWDKDIISGIHANPSMTHLHIHVLSKDMVSECMKKRNHYLSFTTDFLVPLSAFPLAPDDHRRAYTHFPEDMLCWRCGRNFENKMARLKEHLEEEREAWIRE
;
A
#
# COMPACT_ATOMS: atom_id res chain seq x y z
N MET A 1 13.73 21.86 11.80
CA MET A 1 13.95 20.40 11.80
C MET A 1 14.02 19.95 10.36
N ALA A 2 15.15 19.40 9.92
CA ALA A 2 15.29 18.89 8.55
C ALA A 2 14.25 17.78 8.32
N GLY A 3 13.41 17.94 7.30
CA GLY A 3 12.38 16.95 6.95
C GLY A 3 13.05 15.70 6.40
N LEU A 4 12.92 14.58 7.10
CA LEU A 4 13.25 13.28 6.54
C LEU A 4 12.28 12.99 5.39
N ALA A 5 12.81 12.50 4.27
CA ALA A 5 12.03 12.11 3.08
C ALA A 5 10.93 11.12 3.48
N SER A 6 9.67 11.41 3.12
CA SER A 6 8.56 10.47 3.25
C SER A 6 8.69 9.33 2.22
N ALA A 7 7.88 8.28 2.36
CA ALA A 7 7.83 7.17 1.38
C ALA A 7 7.71 7.65 -0.08
N ASP A 8 7.07 8.81 -0.30
CA ASP A 8 6.86 9.41 -1.61
C ASP A 8 8.03 10.32 -2.06
N ASP A 9 8.87 10.83 -1.13
CA ASP A 9 9.94 11.79 -1.43
C ASP A 9 11.26 11.13 -1.89
N PHE A 10 11.43 9.82 -1.69
CA PHE A 10 12.60 9.10 -2.22
C PHE A 10 12.62 8.97 -3.76
N ASP A 11 11.66 9.59 -4.46
CA ASP A 11 11.50 9.59 -5.92
C ASP A 11 12.45 10.61 -6.61
N GLU A 12 12.83 11.70 -5.94
CA GLU A 12 13.45 12.85 -6.62
C GLU A 12 14.96 12.71 -6.91
N VAL A 13 15.69 11.95 -6.09
CA VAL A 13 17.17 11.95 -6.09
C VAL A 13 17.79 11.12 -7.23
N LEU A 14 17.08 10.14 -7.80
CA LEU A 14 17.61 9.27 -8.87
C LEU A 14 17.37 9.78 -10.30
N SER A 15 16.69 10.93 -10.45
CA SER A 15 16.37 11.50 -11.77
C SER A 15 17.36 12.56 -12.27
N GLN A 16 18.34 12.93 -11.45
CA GLN A 16 19.38 13.91 -11.81
C GLN A 16 20.74 13.22 -11.99
N ASP A 17 20.90 12.40 -13.03
CA ASP A 17 22.23 12.11 -13.58
C ASP A 17 22.12 11.54 -15.00
N VAL A 18 21.82 12.42 -15.94
CA VAL A 18 22.30 12.30 -17.33
C VAL A 18 22.47 13.72 -17.89
N ALA A 19 23.56 14.36 -17.47
CA ALA A 19 24.08 15.56 -18.11
C ALA A 19 24.60 15.17 -19.50
N ALA A 20 23.78 15.37 -20.54
CA ALA A 20 24.23 15.31 -21.92
C ALA A 20 25.00 16.60 -22.25
N THR A 21 26.31 16.47 -22.29
CA THR A 21 27.29 17.39 -22.87
C THR A 21 26.93 17.84 -24.29
N ALA A 22 26.84 19.15 -24.52
CA ALA A 22 27.15 19.78 -25.82
C ALA A 22 27.51 21.26 -25.64
N VAL A 23 28.69 21.61 -26.16
CA VAL A 23 29.38 22.92 -26.13
C VAL A 23 28.74 23.89 -27.16
N PRO A 24 28.76 25.23 -26.95
CA PRO A 24 27.91 26.16 -27.69
C PRO A 24 28.51 26.65 -29.01
N GLY A 25 27.61 26.91 -29.97
CA GLY A 25 27.73 28.02 -30.93
C GLY A 25 28.18 27.65 -32.34
N GLN A 26 27.24 27.74 -33.29
CA GLN A 26 27.41 28.53 -34.52
C GLN A 26 26.06 28.67 -35.23
N GLN A 27 25.59 29.92 -35.32
CA GLN A 27 24.43 30.33 -36.10
C GLN A 27 24.79 30.27 -37.59
N SER A 28 23.86 29.78 -38.41
CA SER A 28 23.84 30.03 -39.84
C SER A 28 22.39 30.31 -40.26
N THR A 29 22.17 31.56 -40.63
CA THR A 29 20.94 32.14 -41.16
C THR A 29 20.78 31.80 -42.63
N GLN A 30 19.78 31.01 -43.01
CA GLN A 30 19.21 31.07 -44.37
C GLN A 30 17.69 30.87 -44.32
N GLN A 31 16.98 31.94 -44.64
CA GLN A 31 15.53 32.00 -44.87
C GLN A 31 15.20 31.37 -46.22
N PHE A 32 14.25 30.44 -46.26
CA PHE A 32 13.58 29.98 -47.48
C PHE A 32 12.07 30.31 -47.40
N PRO A 33 11.44 30.70 -48.53
CA PRO A 33 10.09 31.29 -48.56
C PRO A 33 8.97 30.25 -48.34
N PRO A 34 7.74 30.68 -48.01
CA PRO A 34 6.69 29.78 -47.54
C PRO A 34 6.03 29.07 -48.73
N SER A 35 6.07 27.74 -48.75
CA SER A 35 5.29 26.94 -49.69
C SER A 35 4.47 25.88 -48.98
N ALA A 36 3.29 25.66 -49.56
CA ALA A 36 2.13 25.05 -48.95
C ALA A 36 2.16 23.52 -48.93
N ARG A 37 1.45 22.98 -47.93
CA ARG A 37 1.02 21.60 -47.64
C ARG A 37 1.86 20.86 -46.58
N PRO A 38 1.24 20.41 -45.47
CA PRO A 38 1.93 19.59 -44.49
C PRO A 38 2.18 18.18 -45.05
N ASN A 39 3.42 17.71 -44.93
CA ASN A 39 3.79 16.33 -45.25
C ASN A 39 3.20 15.38 -44.18
N ALA A 40 2.81 14.16 -44.59
CA ALA A 40 2.17 13.14 -43.75
C ALA A 40 2.95 12.77 -42.46
N PHE A 41 4.22 13.13 -42.38
CA PHE A 41 5.06 12.94 -41.20
C PHE A 41 4.78 13.98 -40.09
N THR A 42 4.37 15.19 -40.46
CA THR A 42 4.03 16.28 -39.53
C THR A 42 2.69 16.03 -38.83
N GLU A 43 1.79 15.30 -39.49
CA GLU A 43 0.49 14.88 -38.94
C GLU A 43 0.62 13.71 -37.96
N LEU A 44 1.67 12.88 -38.10
CA LEU A 44 1.97 11.78 -37.19
C LEU A 44 2.55 12.26 -35.84
N MET A 45 3.32 13.34 -35.86
CA MET A 45 3.99 13.92 -34.68
C MET A 45 3.16 14.98 -33.94
N SER A 46 1.97 15.30 -34.44
CA SER A 46 1.01 16.25 -33.82
C SER A 46 -0.09 15.56 -33.01
N LYS A 47 -0.04 14.22 -32.88
CA LYS A 47 -0.84 13.50 -31.88
C LYS A 47 -0.25 13.74 -30.49
N LYS A 48 -0.76 14.78 -29.84
CA LYS A 48 -0.66 15.02 -28.39
C LYS A 48 -0.85 13.67 -27.67
N PRO A 49 0.04 13.24 -26.76
CA PRO A 49 -0.17 12.01 -26.02
C PRO A 49 -1.55 12.07 -25.37
N THR A 50 -2.42 11.13 -25.76
CA THR A 50 -3.75 11.02 -25.17
C THR A 50 -3.54 10.86 -23.67
N LYS A 51 -4.06 11.82 -22.90
CA LYS A 51 -4.09 11.74 -21.45
C LYS A 51 -4.58 10.33 -21.08
N PRO A 52 -3.89 9.61 -20.19
CA PRO A 52 -4.40 8.33 -19.71
C PRO A 52 -5.83 8.56 -19.24
N LYS A 53 -6.75 7.67 -19.65
CA LYS A 53 -8.14 7.70 -19.17
C LYS A 53 -8.11 7.88 -17.65
N PRO A 54 -8.93 8.79 -17.07
CA PRO A 54 -9.00 8.91 -15.63
C PRO A 54 -9.30 7.53 -15.07
N SER A 55 -8.45 7.08 -14.14
CA SER A 55 -8.74 5.90 -13.33
C SER A 55 -10.15 6.05 -12.75
N PRO A 56 -10.91 4.95 -12.60
CA PRO A 56 -12.22 5.04 -11.95
C PRO A 56 -12.07 5.82 -10.64
N ASP A 57 -12.94 6.81 -10.43
CA ASP A 57 -12.91 7.61 -9.21
C ASP A 57 -13.25 6.68 -8.04
N ARG A 58 -12.22 6.28 -7.29
CA ARG A 58 -12.34 5.39 -6.13
C ARG A 58 -12.77 6.17 -4.88
N THR A 59 -12.81 7.49 -5.00
CA THR A 59 -13.19 8.42 -3.94
C THR A 59 -14.71 8.41 -3.85
N ASP A 60 -15.24 8.07 -2.69
CA ASP A 60 -16.68 8.21 -2.48
C ASP A 60 -17.03 9.70 -2.32
N HIS A 61 -18.28 10.03 -2.60
CA HIS A 61 -18.76 11.41 -2.59
C HIS A 61 -18.64 12.08 -1.20
N GLN A 62 -18.62 11.31 -0.11
CA GLN A 62 -18.42 11.85 1.24
C GLN A 62 -16.94 12.18 1.46
N THR A 63 -16.02 11.29 1.09
CA THR A 63 -14.57 11.55 1.09
C THR A 63 -14.18 12.71 0.17
N ALA A 64 -14.79 12.85 -1.00
CA ALA A 64 -14.52 13.97 -1.89
C ALA A 64 -14.97 15.34 -1.33
N LYS A 65 -15.85 15.35 -0.34
CA LYS A 65 -16.40 16.56 0.29
C LYS A 65 -15.68 16.98 1.58
N THR A 66 -14.70 16.21 2.03
CA THR A 66 -14.01 16.52 3.28
C THR A 66 -13.14 17.76 3.14
N VAL A 67 -13.11 18.59 4.18
CA VAL A 67 -12.27 19.81 4.22
C VAL A 67 -10.77 19.45 4.35
N PHE A 68 -10.47 18.23 4.81
CA PHE A 68 -9.11 17.72 4.92
C PHE A 68 -8.58 17.25 3.56
N ALA A 69 -7.43 17.77 3.15
CA ALA A 69 -6.82 17.48 1.85
C ALA A 69 -5.32 17.16 1.98
N GLY A 70 -4.75 16.51 0.97
CA GLY A 70 -3.34 16.14 0.95
C GLY A 70 -2.97 15.18 2.09
N ARG A 71 -1.90 15.48 2.82
CA ARG A 71 -1.37 14.63 3.91
C ARG A 71 -2.31 14.50 5.11
N ASP A 72 -3.29 15.39 5.25
CA ASP A 72 -4.24 15.40 6.36
C ASP A 72 -5.56 14.68 6.06
N GLY A 73 -5.73 14.11 4.86
CA GLY A 73 -6.98 13.47 4.45
C GLY A 73 -7.49 12.37 5.39
N LEU A 74 -6.60 11.71 6.15
CA LEU A 74 -7.00 10.70 7.13
C LEU A 74 -7.72 11.26 8.36
N ALA A 75 -7.57 12.56 8.66
CA ALA A 75 -8.24 13.23 9.77
C ALA A 75 -9.76 13.08 9.69
N ALA A 76 -10.31 13.14 8.47
CA ALA A 76 -11.74 13.08 8.23
C ALA A 76 -12.39 11.84 8.85
N TYR A 77 -11.74 10.68 8.71
CA TYR A 77 -12.22 9.42 9.26
C TYR A 77 -12.12 9.36 10.78
N THR A 78 -11.12 10.01 11.39
CA THR A 78 -10.96 10.01 12.85
C THR A 78 -11.94 10.94 13.58
N VAL A 79 -12.32 12.05 12.92
CA VAL A 79 -13.22 13.07 13.48
C VAL A 79 -14.68 12.62 13.39
N ASP A 80 -15.12 12.18 12.21
CA ASP A 80 -16.52 11.79 11.99
C ASP A 80 -16.62 10.49 11.16
N PRO A 81 -16.27 9.33 11.75
CA PRO A 81 -16.31 8.05 11.06
C PRO A 81 -17.74 7.64 10.63
N ALA A 82 -18.78 8.12 11.32
CA ALA A 82 -20.17 7.80 11.03
C ALA A 82 -20.67 8.44 9.73
N SER A 83 -20.02 9.51 9.28
CA SER A 83 -20.37 10.20 8.03
C SER A 83 -19.97 9.44 6.76
N PHE A 84 -19.27 8.31 6.87
CA PHE A 84 -18.76 7.53 5.75
C PHE A 84 -19.50 6.19 5.59
N PRO A 85 -19.56 5.61 4.37
CA PRO A 85 -20.26 4.35 4.16
C PRO A 85 -19.47 3.17 4.75
N ALA A 86 -20.14 2.06 5.01
CA ALA A 86 -19.51 0.81 5.48
C ALA A 86 -18.49 0.22 4.48
N SER A 87 -18.56 0.62 3.21
CA SER A 87 -17.55 0.28 2.21
C SER A 87 -16.21 1.00 2.44
N ARG A 88 -16.21 2.10 3.19
CA ARG A 88 -15.02 2.88 3.55
C ARG A 88 -14.59 2.61 4.98
N VAL A 89 -15.50 2.79 5.94
CA VAL A 89 -15.24 2.55 7.36
C VAL A 89 -15.76 1.17 7.71
N VAL A 90 -14.86 0.26 8.05
CA VAL A 90 -15.21 -1.12 8.42
C VAL A 90 -15.89 -1.12 9.77
N TYR A 91 -15.27 -0.45 10.75
CA TYR A 91 -15.85 -0.18 12.06
C TYR A 91 -15.08 0.95 12.75
N TYR A 92 -15.64 1.46 13.84
CA TYR A 92 -14.98 2.42 14.71
C TYR A 92 -15.42 2.21 16.15
N ASN A 93 -14.58 2.66 17.08
CA ASN A 93 -14.87 2.75 18.51
C ASN A 93 -14.35 4.09 19.05
N ASP A 94 -14.41 4.29 20.37
CA ASP A 94 -13.99 5.55 20.99
C ASP A 94 -12.50 5.86 20.79
N LYS A 95 -11.66 4.84 20.60
CA LYS A 95 -10.20 4.96 20.51
C LYS A 95 -9.64 4.79 19.09
N PHE A 96 -10.32 4.04 18.22
CA PHE A 96 -9.79 3.60 16.94
C PHE A 96 -10.86 3.65 15.83
N VAL A 97 -10.40 3.88 14.60
CA VAL A 97 -11.19 3.76 13.38
C VAL A 97 -10.47 2.82 12.43
N VAL A 98 -11.19 1.89 11.82
CA VAL A 98 -10.63 0.97 10.82
C VAL A 98 -11.29 1.25 9.48
N ILE A 99 -10.46 1.53 8.47
CA ILE A 99 -10.92 1.88 7.14
C ILE A 99 -10.29 0.99 6.06
N ASN A 100 -11.00 0.85 4.94
CA ASN A 100 -10.40 0.34 3.70
C ASN A 100 -9.51 1.43 3.10
N ASP A 101 -8.26 1.07 2.79
CA ASP A 101 -7.36 1.97 2.06
C ASP A 101 -7.99 2.36 0.71
N LEU A 102 -7.86 3.63 0.32
CA LEU A 102 -8.36 4.13 -0.97
C LEU A 102 -7.51 3.64 -2.15
N PHE A 103 -6.22 3.38 -1.89
CA PHE A 103 -5.20 2.90 -2.81
C PHE A 103 -4.55 1.61 -2.27
N PRO A 104 -5.32 0.52 -2.05
CA PRO A 104 -4.84 -0.76 -1.54
C PRO A 104 -3.60 -1.25 -2.28
N LYS A 105 -2.63 -1.80 -1.55
CA LYS A 105 -1.38 -2.33 -2.12
C LYS A 105 -1.38 -3.86 -2.21
N ALA A 106 -2.41 -4.49 -1.70
CA ALA A 106 -2.66 -5.93 -1.76
C ALA A 106 -4.17 -6.19 -1.94
N SER A 107 -4.55 -7.46 -2.03
CA SER A 107 -5.95 -7.89 -2.18
C SER A 107 -6.88 -7.38 -1.07
N VAL A 108 -6.39 -7.35 0.16
CA VAL A 108 -7.05 -6.70 1.30
C VAL A 108 -6.04 -5.75 1.94
N HIS A 109 -6.41 -4.48 2.10
CA HIS A 109 -5.56 -3.48 2.75
C HIS A 109 -6.44 -2.57 3.63
N LEU A 110 -6.31 -2.73 4.93
CA LEU A 110 -6.97 -1.92 5.94
C LEU A 110 -5.97 -1.00 6.62
N LEU A 111 -6.47 0.14 7.08
CA LEU A 111 -5.74 1.08 7.93
C LEU A 111 -6.43 1.15 9.28
N LEU A 112 -5.68 0.92 10.35
CA LEU A 112 -6.08 1.17 11.72
C LEU A 112 -5.59 2.55 12.15
N LEU A 113 -6.53 3.43 12.48
CA LEU A 113 -6.29 4.84 12.81
C LEU A 113 -6.61 5.11 14.28
N PRO A 114 -5.61 5.45 15.11
CA PRO A 114 -5.85 5.94 16.46
C PRO A 114 -6.53 7.31 16.47
N ARG A 115 -7.53 7.48 17.34
CA ARG A 115 -8.33 8.71 17.46
C ARG A 115 -7.76 9.72 18.48
N ASP A 116 -6.81 9.31 19.33
CA ASP A 116 -6.19 10.24 20.29
C ASP A 116 -5.41 11.32 19.53
N THR A 117 -5.91 12.54 19.57
CA THR A 117 -5.37 13.72 18.86
C THR A 117 -3.97 14.11 19.31
N ARG A 118 -3.52 13.65 20.49
CA ARG A 118 -2.17 13.91 21.02
C ARG A 118 -1.15 12.93 20.46
N LYS A 119 -1.60 11.74 20.03
CA LYS A 119 -0.74 10.65 19.55
C LYS A 119 -0.78 10.52 18.03
N ASN A 120 -1.94 10.77 17.42
CA ASN A 120 -2.15 10.56 16.00
C ASN A 120 -1.37 11.52 15.10
N ILE A 121 -0.90 12.67 15.59
CA ILE A 121 -0.03 13.59 14.82
C ILE A 121 1.46 13.40 15.11
N LEU A 122 1.82 12.50 16.03
CA LEU A 122 3.22 12.23 16.34
C LEU A 122 3.83 11.31 15.29
N ARG A 123 5.15 11.43 15.11
CA ARG A 123 5.91 10.41 14.38
C ARG A 123 5.70 9.04 15.04
N PRO A 124 5.57 7.95 14.26
CA PRO A 124 5.33 6.62 14.82
C PRO A 124 6.31 6.26 15.93
N GLN A 125 7.59 6.54 15.72
CA GLN A 125 8.66 6.24 16.67
C GLN A 125 8.41 6.89 18.04
N ASN A 126 7.90 8.11 18.07
CA ASN A 126 7.62 8.83 19.31
C ASN A 126 6.25 8.44 19.90
N ALA A 127 5.27 8.11 19.04
CA ALA A 127 3.95 7.70 19.47
C ALA A 127 4.00 6.37 20.26
N PHE A 128 4.79 5.40 19.76
CA PHE A 128 4.93 4.06 20.35
C PHE A 128 6.03 3.94 21.41
N ASP A 129 6.74 5.02 21.74
CA ASP A 129 7.56 5.07 22.97
C ASP A 129 6.69 5.00 24.23
N ASP A 130 5.38 5.25 24.11
CA ASP A 130 4.38 5.02 25.14
C ASP A 130 3.88 3.57 25.10
N VAL A 131 4.30 2.80 26.11
CA VAL A 131 4.01 1.36 26.23
C VAL A 131 2.50 1.08 26.32
N THR A 132 1.74 1.90 27.04
CA THR A 132 0.29 1.71 27.16
C THR A 132 -0.40 1.90 25.82
N PHE A 133 -0.02 2.95 25.09
CA PHE A 133 -0.55 3.19 23.76
C PHE A 133 -0.18 2.07 22.78
N LEU A 134 1.06 1.56 22.85
CA LEU A 134 1.52 0.43 22.05
C LEU A 134 0.73 -0.85 22.33
N GLU A 135 0.49 -1.19 23.61
CA GLU A 135 -0.31 -2.36 23.98
C GLU A 135 -1.75 -2.25 23.48
N GLU A 136 -2.39 -1.08 23.61
CA GLU A 136 -3.74 -0.84 23.09
C GLU A 136 -3.80 -1.00 21.57
N CYS A 137 -2.81 -0.45 20.86
CA CYS A 137 -2.71 -0.60 19.41
C CYS A 137 -2.46 -2.05 19.00
N GLY A 138 -1.62 -2.79 19.73
CA GLY A 138 -1.34 -4.20 19.46
C GLY A 138 -2.54 -5.12 19.71
N GLN A 139 -3.38 -4.82 20.71
CA GLN A 139 -4.64 -5.54 20.92
C GLN A 139 -5.61 -5.29 19.77
N GLU A 140 -5.72 -4.04 19.32
CA GLU A 140 -6.61 -3.68 18.22
C GLU A 140 -6.10 -4.23 16.88
N GLU A 141 -4.79 -4.20 16.64
CA GLU A 141 -4.14 -4.83 15.49
C GLU A 141 -4.51 -6.31 15.37
N LYS A 142 -4.47 -7.08 16.47
CA LYS A 142 -4.88 -8.51 16.47
C LYS A 142 -6.33 -8.70 16.02
N ARG A 143 -7.24 -7.80 16.44
CA ARG A 143 -8.65 -7.84 16.00
C ARG A 143 -8.77 -7.54 14.51
N VAL A 144 -8.06 -6.53 14.02
CA VAL A 144 -8.05 -6.17 12.59
C VAL A 144 -7.46 -7.31 11.75
N ARG A 145 -6.39 -7.95 12.21
CA ARG A 145 -5.82 -9.13 11.55
C ARG A 145 -6.84 -10.26 11.45
N ALA A 146 -7.61 -10.53 12.50
CA ALA A 146 -8.68 -11.53 12.45
C ALA A 146 -9.79 -11.18 11.43
N ILE A 147 -10.13 -9.89 11.27
CA ILE A 147 -11.07 -9.43 10.25
C ILE A 147 -10.51 -9.63 8.85
N VAL A 148 -9.24 -9.28 8.62
CA VAL A 148 -8.57 -9.52 7.34
C VAL A 148 -8.48 -11.01 7.04
N ALA A 149 -8.17 -11.85 8.03
CA ALA A 149 -8.11 -13.31 7.88
C ALA A 149 -9.47 -13.88 7.45
N LYS A 150 -10.56 -13.44 8.09
CA LYS A 150 -11.93 -13.81 7.67
C LYS A 150 -12.24 -13.34 6.25
N GLU A 151 -11.83 -12.14 5.87
CA GLU A 151 -12.07 -11.62 4.52
C GLU A 151 -11.26 -12.37 3.45
N LEU A 152 -10.03 -12.78 3.77
CA LEU A 152 -9.21 -13.62 2.90
C LEU A 152 -9.81 -15.01 2.73
N SER A 153 -10.21 -15.66 3.83
CA SER A 153 -10.93 -16.94 3.80
C SER A 153 -12.20 -16.84 2.96
N ARG A 154 -13.00 -15.78 3.14
CA ARG A 154 -14.23 -15.55 2.34
C ARG A 154 -13.96 -15.38 0.85
N ARG A 155 -12.88 -14.69 0.47
CA ARG A 155 -12.54 -14.43 -0.95
C ARG A 155 -11.87 -15.62 -1.63
N PHE A 156 -10.92 -16.25 -0.96
CA PHE A 156 -9.98 -17.20 -1.54
C PHE A 156 -10.14 -18.64 -1.01
N GLY A 157 -10.78 -18.85 0.14
CA GLY A 157 -10.96 -20.18 0.72
C GLY A 157 -11.70 -21.17 -0.19
N LYS A 158 -12.56 -20.68 -1.09
CA LYS A 158 -13.21 -21.53 -2.10
C LYS A 158 -12.25 -22.13 -3.14
N TYR A 159 -11.08 -21.51 -3.36
CA TYR A 159 -10.09 -21.95 -4.34
C TYR A 159 -8.90 -22.67 -3.71
N SER A 160 -8.71 -22.53 -2.39
CA SER A 160 -7.62 -23.16 -1.65
C SER A 160 -7.82 -24.68 -1.54
N ALA A 161 -6.77 -25.43 -1.88
CA ALA A 161 -6.73 -26.87 -1.67
C ALA A 161 -6.71 -27.24 -0.18
N SER A 162 -6.06 -26.42 0.65
CA SER A 162 -6.00 -26.59 2.11
C SER A 162 -7.37 -26.41 2.80
N GLU A 163 -8.24 -25.56 2.26
CA GLU A 163 -9.62 -25.38 2.78
C GLU A 163 -10.60 -26.43 2.23
N ARG A 164 -10.23 -27.17 1.18
CA ARG A 164 -11.12 -28.14 0.53
C ARG A 164 -11.64 -29.22 1.50
N PRO A 165 -10.83 -29.86 2.37
CA PRO A 165 -11.34 -30.87 3.30
C PRO A 165 -12.36 -30.31 4.29
N ARG A 166 -12.14 -29.08 4.79
CA ARG A 166 -13.07 -28.42 5.71
C ARG A 166 -14.38 -28.07 5.00
N ARG A 167 -14.30 -27.51 3.79
CA ARG A 167 -15.48 -27.20 2.98
C ARG A 167 -16.29 -28.45 2.63
N GLU A 168 -15.64 -29.53 2.21
CA GLU A 168 -16.31 -30.81 1.91
C GLU A 168 -16.99 -31.41 3.15
N ALA A 169 -16.39 -31.21 4.34
CA ALA A 169 -17.00 -31.61 5.61
C ALA A 169 -18.22 -30.73 5.97
N GLU A 170 -18.15 -29.42 5.75
CA GLU A 170 -19.25 -28.47 6.00
C GLU A 170 -20.40 -28.59 4.97
N GLU A 171 -20.12 -28.98 3.73
CA GLU A 171 -21.10 -29.22 2.67
C GLU A 171 -21.68 -30.65 2.71
N SER A 172 -21.20 -31.50 3.63
CA SER A 172 -21.72 -32.86 3.80
C SER A 172 -23.16 -32.85 4.31
N ASP A 173 -24.01 -33.70 3.75
CA ASP A 173 -25.38 -33.92 4.23
C ASP A 173 -25.43 -34.47 5.67
N LEU A 174 -24.32 -35.03 6.16
CA LEU A 174 -24.18 -35.48 7.54
C LEU A 174 -23.56 -34.36 8.38
N PRO A 175 -24.26 -33.88 9.43
CA PRO A 175 -23.72 -32.83 10.28
C PRO A 175 -22.50 -33.36 11.03
N ILE A 176 -21.31 -32.92 10.63
CA ILE A 176 -20.06 -33.18 11.34
C ILE A 176 -19.96 -32.16 12.48
N PRO A 177 -19.84 -32.61 13.74
CA PRO A 177 -19.62 -31.71 14.88
C PRO A 177 -18.39 -30.82 14.67
N GLU A 178 -18.46 -29.56 15.13
CA GLU A 178 -17.42 -28.56 14.87
C GLU A 178 -16.04 -28.92 15.46
N ASP A 179 -16.01 -29.72 16.52
CA ASP A 179 -14.81 -30.31 17.13
C ASP A 179 -14.15 -31.39 16.26
N GLN A 180 -14.84 -31.88 15.25
CA GLN A 180 -14.38 -32.92 14.32
C GLN A 180 -14.13 -32.39 12.91
N LEU A 181 -14.35 -31.09 12.67
CA LEU A 181 -14.07 -30.47 11.38
C LEU A 181 -12.55 -30.39 11.12
N PRO A 182 -12.09 -30.67 9.89
CA PRO A 182 -10.70 -30.46 9.51
C PRO A 182 -10.22 -29.03 9.82
N PRO A 183 -8.94 -28.85 10.17
CA PRO A 183 -8.39 -27.53 10.44
C PRO A 183 -8.48 -26.67 9.18
N SER A 184 -8.97 -25.43 9.33
CA SER A 184 -8.92 -24.43 8.26
C SER A 184 -7.49 -23.97 8.01
N ARG A 185 -7.24 -23.40 6.84
CA ARG A 185 -5.97 -22.74 6.54
C ARG A 185 -5.75 -21.57 7.50
N ASP A 186 -4.52 -21.42 7.94
CA ASP A 186 -4.13 -20.33 8.84
C ASP A 186 -3.87 -19.04 8.02
N TRP A 187 -4.96 -18.34 7.71
CA TRP A 187 -4.92 -17.07 6.97
C TRP A 187 -4.21 -15.95 7.73
N ASP A 188 -4.04 -16.04 9.06
CA ASP A 188 -3.34 -15.01 9.83
C ASP A 188 -1.85 -14.94 9.44
N LYS A 189 -1.23 -16.09 9.14
CA LYS A 189 0.17 -16.14 8.66
C LYS A 189 0.38 -15.39 7.35
N ASP A 190 -0.66 -15.23 6.54
CA ASP A 190 -0.62 -14.55 5.25
C ASP A 190 -0.89 -13.04 5.36
N ILE A 191 -0.92 -12.50 6.58
CA ILE A 191 -1.16 -11.09 6.86
C ILE A 191 0.12 -10.45 7.39
N ILE A 192 0.46 -9.30 6.84
CA ILE A 192 1.45 -8.39 7.40
C ILE A 192 0.76 -7.19 8.02
N SER A 193 1.42 -6.67 9.04
CA SER A 193 0.96 -5.49 9.75
C SER A 193 2.17 -4.70 10.23
N GLY A 194 2.04 -3.38 10.20
CA GLY A 194 3.12 -2.51 10.58
C GLY A 194 2.88 -1.07 10.15
N ILE A 195 3.91 -0.27 10.36
CA ILE A 195 3.85 1.17 10.21
C ILE A 195 5.06 1.61 9.42
N HIS A 196 4.84 2.46 8.43
CA HIS A 196 5.93 3.03 7.67
C HIS A 196 6.84 3.86 8.60
N ALA A 197 8.15 3.63 8.52
CA ALA A 197 9.14 4.38 9.27
C ALA A 197 9.00 5.90 9.02
N ASN A 198 8.75 6.28 7.76
CA ASN A 198 8.48 7.66 7.37
C ASN A 198 7.09 7.75 6.68
N PRO A 199 6.00 7.96 7.45
CA PRO A 199 4.64 7.97 6.90
C PRO A 199 4.43 9.06 5.85
N SER A 200 3.68 8.73 4.79
CA SER A 200 3.26 9.70 3.76
C SER A 200 2.16 10.63 4.27
N MET A 201 1.21 10.11 5.05
CA MET A 201 0.15 10.89 5.71
C MET A 201 0.57 11.40 7.09
N THR A 202 0.05 12.55 7.49
CA THR A 202 0.34 13.18 8.80
C THR A 202 -0.17 12.33 9.95
N HIS A 203 -1.36 11.74 9.79
CA HIS A 203 -2.04 11.02 10.85
C HIS A 203 -1.52 9.60 10.95
N LEU A 204 -1.26 9.12 12.16
CA LEU A 204 -0.78 7.79 12.45
C LEU A 204 -1.74 6.74 11.90
N HIS A 205 -1.21 5.80 11.14
CA HIS A 205 -1.97 4.72 10.53
C HIS A 205 -1.15 3.44 10.55
N ILE A 206 -1.77 2.39 11.06
CA ILE A 206 -1.20 1.04 11.06
C ILE A 206 -1.76 0.31 9.85
N HIS A 207 -0.88 -0.13 8.97
CA HIS A 207 -1.23 -0.95 7.83
C HIS A 207 -1.52 -2.37 8.30
N VAL A 208 -2.63 -2.94 7.87
CA VAL A 208 -2.93 -4.38 8.01
C VAL A 208 -3.40 -4.87 6.65
N LEU A 209 -2.57 -5.69 6.01
CA LEU A 209 -2.76 -6.10 4.63
C LEU A 209 -2.33 -7.54 4.39
N SER A 210 -2.90 -8.13 3.33
CA SER A 210 -2.48 -9.44 2.86
C SER A 210 -1.10 -9.39 2.18
N LYS A 211 -0.35 -10.50 2.28
CA LYS A 211 1.01 -10.61 1.76
C LYS A 211 1.12 -10.67 0.24
N ASP A 212 0.02 -10.81 -0.50
CA ASP A 212 0.04 -11.02 -1.95
C ASP A 212 0.69 -9.85 -2.73
N MET A 213 0.59 -8.61 -2.23
CA MET A 213 1.14 -7.40 -2.88
C MET A 213 0.63 -7.15 -4.31
N VAL A 214 -0.53 -7.73 -4.68
CA VAL A 214 -1.11 -7.54 -6.01
C VAL A 214 -2.24 -6.53 -5.94
N SER A 215 -2.07 -5.42 -6.65
CA SER A 215 -3.09 -4.38 -6.80
C SER A 215 -2.82 -3.50 -8.01
N GLU A 216 -3.87 -2.95 -8.61
CA GLU A 216 -3.77 -1.91 -9.64
C GLU A 216 -3.08 -0.63 -9.12
N CYS A 217 -3.15 -0.36 -7.80
CA CYS A 217 -2.48 0.78 -7.17
C CYS A 217 -0.99 0.52 -6.86
N MET A 218 -0.53 -0.72 -7.03
CA MET A 218 0.89 -1.07 -6.99
C MET A 218 1.54 -0.65 -8.32
N LYS A 219 2.06 0.59 -8.36
CA LYS A 219 2.52 1.27 -9.59
C LYS A 219 4.00 1.60 -9.59
N LYS A 220 4.54 2.01 -8.43
CA LYS A 220 5.91 2.47 -8.29
C LYS A 220 6.74 1.45 -7.51
N ARG A 221 8.06 1.48 -7.72
CA ARG A 221 9.04 0.71 -6.93
C ARG A 221 8.88 0.96 -5.42
N ASN A 222 8.79 2.23 -5.02
CA ASN A 222 8.67 2.59 -3.60
C ASN A 222 7.37 2.07 -2.97
N HIS A 223 6.27 1.94 -3.73
CA HIS A 223 5.04 1.33 -3.21
C HIS A 223 5.23 -0.13 -2.85
N TYR A 224 6.12 -0.85 -3.53
CA TYR A 224 6.40 -2.25 -3.23
C TYR A 224 7.38 -2.34 -2.06
N LEU A 225 8.51 -1.64 -2.17
CA LEU A 225 9.57 -1.65 -1.18
C LEU A 225 9.10 -1.15 0.19
N SER A 226 8.14 -0.23 0.25
CA SER A 226 7.62 0.27 1.53
C SER A 226 6.93 -0.81 2.37
N PHE A 227 6.47 -1.91 1.77
CA PHE A 227 5.82 -3.02 2.50
C PHE A 227 6.65 -4.31 2.53
N THR A 228 7.69 -4.44 1.71
CA THR A 228 8.53 -5.64 1.63
C THR A 228 9.92 -5.48 2.24
N THR A 229 10.22 -4.30 2.78
CA THR A 229 11.47 -4.00 3.49
C THR A 229 11.21 -3.68 4.96
N ASP A 230 12.28 -3.49 5.72
CA ASP A 230 12.24 -3.05 7.12
C ASP A 230 11.71 -1.61 7.30
N PHE A 231 11.38 -0.93 6.21
CA PHE A 231 10.59 0.30 6.21
C PHE A 231 9.19 0.10 6.82
N LEU A 232 8.59 -1.09 6.64
CA LEU A 232 7.37 -1.46 7.34
C LEU A 232 7.74 -2.04 8.71
N VAL A 233 7.67 -1.21 9.74
CA VAL A 233 8.05 -1.60 11.09
C VAL A 233 6.87 -2.28 11.79
N PRO A 234 6.98 -3.56 12.20
CA PRO A 234 5.90 -4.23 12.92
C PRO A 234 5.74 -3.63 14.31
N LEU A 235 4.51 -3.68 14.87
CA LEU A 235 4.25 -3.15 16.22
C LEU A 235 5.11 -3.83 17.28
N SER A 236 5.40 -5.13 17.10
CA SER A 236 6.24 -5.92 18.00
C SER A 236 7.70 -5.46 18.07
N ALA A 237 8.15 -4.64 17.13
CA ALA A 237 9.51 -4.07 17.13
C ALA A 237 9.61 -2.76 17.93
N PHE A 238 8.47 -2.14 18.29
CA PHE A 238 8.47 -0.95 19.13
C PHE A 238 8.53 -1.32 20.63
N PRO A 239 9.08 -0.43 21.48
CA PRO A 239 9.78 0.80 21.13
C PRO A 239 11.14 0.51 20.47
N LEU A 240 11.49 1.26 19.42
CA LEU A 240 12.76 1.09 18.72
C LEU A 240 13.92 1.59 19.59
N ALA A 241 15.12 1.02 19.45
CA ALA A 241 16.29 1.57 20.12
C ALA A 241 16.61 3.01 19.60
N PRO A 242 17.23 3.90 20.39
CA PRO A 242 17.54 5.26 19.95
C PRO A 242 18.47 5.34 18.73
N ASP A 243 19.34 4.34 18.55
CA ASP A 243 20.32 4.18 17.48
C ASP A 243 19.80 3.36 16.28
N ASP A 244 18.56 2.90 16.33
CA ASP A 244 17.95 2.11 15.26
C ASP A 244 17.77 2.96 13.98
N HIS A 245 18.31 2.49 12.85
CA HIS A 245 18.23 3.22 11.58
C HIS A 245 16.79 3.44 11.10
N ARG A 246 15.83 2.62 11.55
CA ARG A 246 14.40 2.79 11.26
C ARG A 246 13.80 4.03 11.93
N ARG A 247 14.50 4.65 12.90
CA ARG A 247 14.12 5.98 13.43
C ARG A 247 14.46 7.12 12.47
N ALA A 248 15.46 6.92 11.61
CA ALA A 248 15.94 7.88 10.63
C ALA A 248 16.16 7.19 9.27
N TYR A 249 15.12 6.57 8.73
CA TYR A 249 15.22 5.80 7.50
C TYR A 249 15.60 6.71 6.32
N THR A 250 16.69 6.39 5.63
CA THR A 250 17.33 7.27 4.63
C THR A 250 17.22 6.81 3.18
N HIS A 251 17.11 5.51 2.90
CA HIS A 251 17.09 5.02 1.52
C HIS A 251 16.53 3.61 1.43
N PHE A 252 15.73 3.37 0.39
CA PHE A 252 15.30 2.04 0.01
C PHE A 252 16.45 1.25 -0.64
N PRO A 253 16.41 -0.09 -0.56
CA PRO A 253 17.26 -0.94 -1.40
C PRO A 253 17.11 -0.58 -2.89
N GLU A 254 18.15 -0.82 -3.68
CA GLU A 254 18.11 -0.59 -5.13
C GLU A 254 17.18 -1.61 -5.84
N ASP A 255 17.25 -2.85 -5.38
CA ASP A 255 16.62 -4.00 -6.01
C ASP A 255 15.27 -4.37 -5.38
N MET A 256 14.33 -4.79 -6.23
CA MET A 256 13.08 -5.40 -5.79
C MET A 256 13.18 -6.93 -5.75
N LEU A 257 13.12 -7.49 -4.54
CA LEU A 257 13.08 -8.93 -4.32
C LEU A 257 11.64 -9.40 -4.11
N CYS A 258 11.27 -10.52 -4.74
CA CYS A 258 9.97 -11.13 -4.49
C CYS A 258 9.87 -11.63 -3.05
N TRP A 259 8.82 -11.21 -2.34
CA TRP A 259 8.54 -11.60 -0.96
C TRP A 259 8.39 -13.11 -0.75
N ARG A 260 8.01 -13.86 -1.79
CA ARG A 260 7.72 -15.30 -1.70
C ARG A 260 8.89 -16.19 -2.12
N CYS A 261 9.47 -15.93 -3.30
CA CYS A 261 10.53 -16.78 -3.86
C CYS A 261 11.94 -16.16 -3.78
N GLY A 262 12.07 -14.90 -3.37
CA GLY A 262 13.36 -14.20 -3.25
C GLY A 262 14.01 -13.82 -4.59
N ARG A 263 13.36 -14.06 -5.74
CA ARG A 263 13.88 -13.65 -7.05
C ARG A 263 14.04 -12.13 -7.13
N ASN A 264 15.15 -11.69 -7.73
CA ASN A 264 15.46 -10.27 -7.93
C ASN A 264 14.90 -9.77 -9.27
N PHE A 265 14.22 -8.61 -9.23
CA PHE A 265 13.63 -7.93 -10.38
C PHE A 265 14.24 -6.55 -10.65
N GLU A 266 15.31 -6.17 -9.93
CA GLU A 266 16.00 -4.89 -10.07
C GLU A 266 14.97 -3.72 -10.02
N ASN A 267 15.03 -2.80 -10.98
CA ASN A 267 14.06 -1.72 -11.17
C ASN A 267 12.96 -2.03 -12.20
N LYS A 268 12.68 -3.31 -12.50
CA LYS A 268 11.73 -3.73 -13.54
C LYS A 268 10.34 -4.04 -12.94
N MET A 269 9.61 -2.99 -12.58
CA MET A 269 8.28 -3.11 -11.94
C MET A 269 7.27 -3.93 -12.74
N ALA A 270 7.23 -3.79 -14.07
CA ALA A 270 6.29 -4.54 -14.91
C ALA A 270 6.48 -6.06 -14.78
N ARG A 271 7.73 -6.52 -14.83
CA ARG A 271 8.07 -7.94 -14.67
C ARG A 271 7.76 -8.45 -13.27
N LEU A 272 8.00 -7.62 -12.24
CA LEU A 272 7.63 -7.96 -10.87
C LEU A 272 6.12 -8.14 -10.75
N LYS A 273 5.30 -7.27 -11.36
CA LYS A 273 3.83 -7.37 -11.29
C LYS A 273 3.31 -8.66 -11.92
N GLU A 274 3.79 -9.00 -13.12
CA GLU A 274 3.45 -10.26 -13.78
C GLU A 274 3.80 -11.46 -12.88
N HIS A 275 5.00 -11.42 -12.29
CA HIS A 275 5.44 -12.47 -11.38
C HIS A 275 4.61 -12.57 -10.09
N LEU A 276 4.23 -11.44 -9.49
CA LEU A 276 3.39 -11.42 -8.29
C LEU A 276 1.99 -11.95 -8.57
N GLU A 277 1.45 -11.76 -9.78
CA GLU A 277 0.17 -12.36 -10.17
C GLU A 277 0.25 -13.90 -10.22
N GLU A 278 1.33 -14.46 -10.79
CA GLU A 278 1.57 -15.91 -10.79
C GLU A 278 1.72 -16.46 -9.36
N GLU A 279 2.52 -15.80 -8.52
CA GLU A 279 2.71 -16.20 -7.12
C GLU A 279 1.40 -16.11 -6.32
N ARG A 280 0.57 -15.08 -6.58
CA ARG A 280 -0.76 -14.97 -5.97
C ARG A 280 -1.67 -16.12 -6.39
N GLU A 281 -1.69 -16.49 -7.67
CA GLU A 281 -2.51 -17.60 -8.14
C GLU A 281 -2.06 -18.96 -7.59
N ALA A 282 -0.75 -19.15 -7.42
CA ALA A 282 -0.22 -20.31 -6.72
C ALA A 282 -0.65 -20.29 -5.25
N TRP A 283 -0.45 -19.16 -4.56
CA TRP A 283 -0.80 -18.96 -3.16
C TRP A 283 -2.30 -19.12 -2.87
N ILE A 284 -3.19 -18.71 -3.77
CA ILE A 284 -4.65 -18.90 -3.63
C ILE A 284 -5.02 -20.39 -3.71
N ARG A 285 -4.30 -21.18 -4.52
CA ARG A 285 -4.60 -22.59 -4.76
C ARG A 285 -4.04 -23.52 -3.68
N GLU A 286 -3.04 -23.08 -2.93
CA GLU A 286 -2.51 -23.77 -1.74
C GLU A 286 -3.58 -23.97 -0.68
#